data_AF-A0A2V9ZUR3-F1
#
_entry.id   AF-A0A2V9ZUR3-F1
#
_cell.length_a   1.000
_cell.length_b   1.000
_cell.length_c   1.000
_cell.angle_alpha   90.00
_cell.angle_beta   90.00
_cell.angle_gamma   90.00
#
_symmetry.space_group_name_H-M   'P 1'
#
loop_
_entity.id
_entity.type
_entity.pdbx_description
1 polymer ?
#
loop_
_entity_poly.entity_id
_entity_poly.type
_entity_poly.pdbx_seq_one_letter_code
_entity_poly.pdbx_strand_id
1 'polypeptide(L)' 'MSEEISELLKKALALPAAARAALAGSLLESLDETVDEGAEAAWQEEIARRIQELDSGKVKPVAWATARRQISTILNGR' A
#
# COMPACT_ATOMS: atom_id res chain seq x y z
N MET A 1 23.48 -14.82 3.03
CA MET A 1 22.81 -14.52 1.74
C MET A 1 23.56 -15.31 0.68
N SER A 2 22.87 -16.09 -0.17
CA SER A 2 23.57 -16.86 -1.20
C SER A 2 24.20 -15.92 -2.23
N GLU A 3 25.24 -16.38 -2.93
CA GLU A 3 25.91 -15.62 -4.01
C GLU A 3 24.89 -15.17 -5.07
N GLU A 4 23.93 -16.03 -5.38
CA GLU A 4 22.86 -15.77 -6.33
C GLU A 4 21.94 -14.62 -5.90
N ILE A 5 21.55 -14.56 -4.62
CA ILE A 5 20.71 -13.46 -4.11
C ILE A 5 21.48 -12.14 -4.16
N SER A 6 22.77 -12.15 -3.84
CA SER A 6 23.62 -10.96 -3.90
C SER A 6 23.73 -10.41 -5.34
N GLU A 7 23.89 -11.27 -6.34
CA GLU A 7 23.94 -10.87 -7.75
C GLU A 7 22.59 -10.38 -8.28
N LEU A 8 21.48 -10.99 -7.86
CA LEU A 8 20.13 -10.48 -8.18
C LEU A 8 19.89 -9.09 -7.58
N LEU A 9 20.28 -8.88 -6.32
CA LEU A 9 20.16 -7.58 -5.66
C LEU A 9 21.00 -6.52 -6.39
N LYS A 10 22.23 -6.84 -6.77
CA LYS A 10 23.11 -5.94 -7.52
C LYS A 10 22.49 -5.53 -8.86
N LYS A 11 21.93 -6.48 -9.61
CA LYS A 11 21.22 -6.21 -10.87
C LYS A 11 19.99 -5.35 -10.65
N ALA A 12 19.19 -5.63 -9.63
CA ALA A 12 18.01 -4.84 -9.29
C ALA A 12 18.39 -3.40 -8.94
N LEU A 13 19.42 -3.18 -8.12
CA LEU A 13 19.87 -1.84 -7.73
C LEU A 13 20.42 -1.01 -8.90
N ALA A 14 20.94 -1.66 -9.95
CA ALA A 14 21.40 -1.00 -11.16
C ALA A 14 20.27 -0.48 -12.07
N LEU A 15 19.02 -0.92 -11.87
CA LEU A 15 17.88 -0.45 -12.64
C LEU A 15 17.52 1.01 -12.32
N PRO A 16 16.87 1.75 -13.24
CA PRO A 16 16.27 3.05 -12.94
C PRO A 16 15.23 2.97 -11.81
N ALA A 17 15.02 4.07 -11.08
CA ALA A 17 14.16 4.10 -9.89
C ALA A 17 12.73 3.56 -10.15
N ALA A 18 12.12 3.91 -11.28
CA ALA A 18 10.79 3.42 -11.64
C ALA A 18 10.76 1.90 -11.87
N ALA A 19 11.77 1.35 -12.57
CA ALA A 19 11.87 -0.09 -12.81
C ALA A 19 12.15 -0.88 -11.52
N ARG A 20 12.95 -0.31 -10.60
CA ARG A 20 13.13 -0.89 -9.27
C ARG A 20 11.84 -0.93 -8.47
N ALA A 21 11.07 0.15 -8.49
CA ALA A 21 9.78 0.21 -7.80
C ALA A 21 8.80 -0.82 -8.36
N ALA A 22 8.74 -0.97 -9.69
CA ALA A 22 7.93 -1.99 -10.34
C ALA A 22 8.35 -3.41 -9.93
N LEU A 23 9.65 -3.72 -9.99
CA LEU A 23 10.18 -5.03 -9.57
C LEU A 23 9.89 -5.32 -8.09
N ALA A 24 10.10 -4.34 -7.21
CA ALA A 24 9.77 -4.48 -5.80
C ALA A 24 8.27 -4.75 -5.59
N GLY A 25 7.40 -4.06 -6.34
CA GLY A 25 5.96 -4.31 -6.33
C GLY A 25 5.61 -5.74 -6.73
N SER A 26 6.14 -6.25 -7.85
CA SER A 26 5.89 -7.63 -8.29
C SER A 26 6.42 -8.67 -7.32
N LEU A 27 7.57 -8.44 -6.68
CA LEU A 27 8.09 -9.33 -5.66
C LEU A 27 7.21 -9.34 -4.41
N LEU A 28 6.74 -8.17 -3.96
CA LEU A 28 5.80 -8.09 -2.83
C LEU A 28 4.47 -8.79 -3.14
N GLU A 29 3.93 -8.59 -4.34
CA GLU A 29 2.71 -9.27 -4.79
C GLU A 29 2.90 -10.79 -4.85
N SER A 30 4.08 -11.28 -5.26
CA SER A 30 4.37 -12.71 -5.25
C SER A 30 4.40 -13.35 -3.86
N LEU A 31 4.56 -12.55 -2.80
CA LEU A 31 4.52 -13.01 -1.41
C LEU A 31 3.09 -13.04 -0.84
N ASP A 32 2.13 -12.42 -1.52
CA ASP A 32 0.72 -12.40 -1.12
C ASP A 32 0.01 -13.69 -1.59
N GLU A 33 0.55 -14.83 -1.16
CA GLU A 33 0.16 -16.16 -1.65
C GLU A 33 -1.20 -16.62 -1.14
N THR A 34 -1.69 -16.04 -0.04
CA THR A 34 -2.97 -16.42 0.58
C THR A 34 -3.76 -15.18 0.98
N VAL A 35 -4.94 -15.02 0.38
CA VAL A 35 -5.94 -14.09 0.86
C VAL A 35 -6.49 -14.62 2.18
N ASP A 36 -6.33 -13.86 3.26
CA ASP A 36 -7.06 -14.10 4.49
C ASP A 36 -8.53 -13.69 4.25
N GLU A 37 -9.39 -14.69 3.99
CA GLU A 37 -10.82 -14.47 3.72
C GLU A 37 -11.53 -13.72 4.87
N GLY A 38 -11.06 -13.88 6.11
CA GLY A 38 -11.58 -13.16 7.27
C GLY A 38 -11.19 -11.68 7.23
N ALA A 39 -9.93 -11.39 6.86
CA ALA A 39 -9.48 -10.02 6.65
C ALA A 39 -10.22 -9.35 5.48
N GLU A 40 -10.45 -10.07 4.38
CA GLU A 40 -11.21 -9.57 3.23
C GLU A 40 -12.67 -9.28 3.60
N ALA A 41 -13.34 -10.19 4.30
CA ALA A 41 -14.72 -9.97 4.77
C ALA A 41 -14.82 -8.75 5.70
N ALA A 42 -13.90 -8.63 6.67
CA ALA A 42 -13.84 -7.46 7.55
C ALA A 42 -13.59 -6.16 6.78
N TRP A 43 -12.80 -6.21 5.70
CA TRP A 43 -12.54 -5.06 4.85
C TRP A 43 -13.77 -4.63 4.04
N GLN A 44 -14.51 -5.60 3.50
CA GLN A 44 -15.78 -5.34 2.81
C GLN A 44 -16.82 -4.70 3.76
N GLU A 45 -16.95 -5.22 4.98
CA GLU A 45 -17.81 -4.62 6.01
C GLU A 45 -17.40 -3.17 6.33
N GLU A 46 -16.09 -2.91 6.48
CA GLU A 46 -15.58 -1.58 6.77
C GLU A 46 -15.85 -0.59 5.62
N ILE A 47 -15.65 -1.02 4.38
CA ILE A 47 -15.93 -0.20 3.18
C ILE A 47 -17.42 0.15 3.14
N ALA A 48 -18.31 -0.84 3.29
CA ALA A 48 -19.75 -0.62 3.29
C ALA A 48 -20.17 0.35 4.40
N ARG A 49 -19.62 0.18 5.61
CA ARG A 49 -19.84 1.09 6.73
C ARG A 49 -19.39 2.52 6.40
N ARG A 50 -18.17 2.72 5.88
CA ARG A 50 -17.65 4.06 5.55
C ARG A 50 -18.45 4.76 4.45
N ILE A 51 -18.92 4.03 3.45
CA ILE A 51 -19.81 4.56 2.42
C ILE A 51 -21.11 5.05 3.07
N GLN A 52 -21.74 4.24 3.93
CA GLN A 52 -22.96 4.65 4.62
C GLN A 52 -22.74 5.89 5.51
N GLU A 53 -21.61 5.97 6.22
CA GLU A 53 -21.29 7.15 7.04
C GLU A 53 -21.09 8.41 6.20
N LEU A 54 -20.51 8.29 5.01
CA LEU A 54 -20.37 9.39 4.04
C LEU A 54 -21.72 9.81 3.49
N ASP A 55 -22.52 8.87 3.00
CA ASP A 55 -23.82 9.12 2.37
C ASP A 55 -24.84 9.70 3.36
N SER A 56 -24.81 9.24 4.61
CA SER A 56 -25.66 9.79 5.69
C SER A 56 -25.19 11.15 6.20
N GLY A 57 -24.00 11.62 5.79
CA GLY A 57 -23.39 12.85 6.30
C GLY A 57 -22.92 12.76 7.74
N LYS A 58 -22.87 11.55 8.33
CA LYS A 58 -22.35 11.31 9.69
C LYS A 58 -20.89 11.75 9.79
N VAL A 59 -20.13 11.57 8.71
CA VAL A 59 -18.76 12.09 8.59
C VAL A 59 -18.70 13.22 7.58
N LYS A 60 -17.82 14.20 7.82
CA LYS A 60 -17.55 15.29 6.88
C LYS A 60 -16.26 14.99 6.11
N PRO A 61 -16.31 14.87 4.77
CA PRO A 61 -15.10 14.66 3.99
C PRO A 61 -14.21 15.91 4.06
N VAL A 62 -12.91 15.68 3.95
CA VAL A 62 -11.92 16.75 3.79
C VAL A 62 -11.42 16.76 2.35
N ALA A 63 -10.98 17.92 1.88
CA ALA A 63 -10.35 18.01 0.56
C ALA A 63 -9.10 17.11 0.48
N TRP A 64 -8.91 16.45 -0.67
CA TRP A 64 -7.77 15.55 -0.87
C TRP A 64 -6.41 16.21 -0.59
N ALA A 65 -6.25 17.49 -0.95
CA ALA A 65 -5.02 18.23 -0.68
C ALA A 65 -4.70 18.31 0.83
N THR A 66 -5.73 18.43 1.67
CA THR A 66 -5.60 18.44 3.13
C THR A 66 -5.24 17.04 3.65
N ALA A 67 -5.97 16.01 3.22
CA ALA A 67 -5.70 14.62 3.61
C ALA A 67 -4.27 14.21 3.22
N ARG A 68 -3.86 14.47 1.98
CA ARG A 68 -2.51 14.16 1.49
C ARG A 68 -1.43 14.85 2.31
N ARG A 69 -1.62 16.11 2.68
CA ARG A 69 -0.67 16.84 3.54
C ARG A 69 -0.53 16.17 4.90
N GLN A 70 -1.65 15.82 5.54
CA GLN A 70 -1.66 15.16 6.85
C GLN A 70 -0.96 13.80 6.78
N ILE A 71 -1.25 12.99 5.76
CA ILE A 71 -0.61 11.68 5.53
C ILE A 71 0.91 11.86 5.37
N SER A 72 1.34 12.79 4.52
CA SER A 72 2.77 13.07 4.33
C SER A 72 3.45 13.54 5.61
N THR A 73 2.80 14.37 6.43
CA THR A 73 3.34 14.78 7.74
C THR A 73 3.53 13.59 8.67
N ILE A 74 2.57 12.66 8.72
CA ILE A 74 2.67 11.45 9.56
C ILE A 74 3.82 10.55 9.07
N LEU A 75 3.97 10.38 7.76
CA LEU A 75 5.00 9.52 7.17
C LEU A 75 6.40 10.10 7.30
N ASN A 76 6.55 11.43 7.26
CA ASN A 76 7.85 12.11 7.35
C ASN A 76 8.26 12.45 8.80
N GLY A 77 7.37 12.26 9.77
CA GLY A 77 7.62 12.48 11.20
C GLY A 77 8.03 11.21 11.97
N ARG A 78 8.17 10.08 11.29
CA ARG A 78 8.81 8.85 11.77
C ARG A 78 10.23 8.77 11.21
#